data_AF-A0A1L9X8X6-F1
#
_entry.id   AF-A0A1L9X8X6-F1
#
_cell.length_a   1.000
_cell.length_b   1.000
_cell.length_c   1.000
_cell.angle_alpha   90.00
_cell.angle_beta   90.00
_cell.angle_gamma   90.00
#
_symmetry.space_group_name_H-M   'P 1'
#
loop_
_entity.id
_entity.type
_entity.pdbx_description
1 polymer ?
#
loop_
_entity_poly.entity_id
_entity_poly.type
_entity_poly.pdbx_seq_one_letter_code
_entity_poly.pdbx_strand_id
1 'polypeptide(L)'
;MTRRSTEVFLHTTEASHDPTPVSTAANCDNGFGNTINVMRIVTQCDRAGLAGIQAAVEARTDPDFVVIARTEAFIAGRTKREALERARAYADAGADAVLVHSKSDSFEELREFAAAWDRSSSCVLVAVPTTYEGISAGELFDSGFKVVIFANQALRAAVRAMQDAMVVLRREMRRCRRFMGLLGLKS
;
A
#
# COMPACT_ATOMS: atom_id res chain seq x y z
N MET A 1 -31.14 -0.21 1.26
CA MET A 1 -30.88 0.27 -0.12
C MET A 1 -29.71 1.24 -0.02
N THR A 2 -28.49 0.72 -0.12
CA THR A 2 -27.27 1.44 0.25
C THR A 2 -26.24 1.17 -0.83
N ARG A 3 -26.01 2.16 -1.69
CA ARG A 3 -24.95 2.12 -2.71
C ARG A 3 -23.60 2.07 -1.98
N ARG A 4 -22.83 1.00 -2.17
CA ARG A 4 -21.40 0.96 -1.85
C ARG A 4 -20.66 1.19 -3.15
N SER A 5 -20.11 2.40 -3.31
CA SER A 5 -19.09 2.65 -4.31
C SER A 5 -17.78 2.10 -3.76
N THR A 6 -17.24 1.06 -4.40
CA THR A 6 -15.86 0.62 -4.22
C THR A 6 -15.20 0.80 -5.58
N GLU A 7 -14.70 2.02 -5.83
CA GLU A 7 -13.79 2.28 -6.94
C GLU A 7 -12.37 2.22 -6.36
N VAL A 8 -11.60 1.22 -6.77
CA VAL A 8 -10.14 1.22 -6.64
C VAL A 8 -9.59 1.21 -8.06
N PHE A 9 -9.01 2.33 -8.44
CA PHE A 9 -8.39 2.53 -9.75
C PHE A 9 -6.97 1.93 -9.69
N LEU A 10 -6.77 0.75 -10.27
CA LEU A 10 -5.44 0.23 -10.59
C LEU A 10 -5.30 0.32 -12.11
N HIS A 11 -4.53 1.31 -12.55
CA HIS A 11 -4.20 1.49 -13.96
C HIS A 11 -3.24 0.38 -14.36
N THR A 12 -3.77 -0.73 -14.89
CA THR A 12 -2.98 -1.64 -15.72
C THR A 12 -2.67 -0.89 -17.02
N THR A 13 -1.43 -0.45 -17.19
CA THR A 13 -0.92 0.01 -18.47
C THR A 13 -0.82 -1.19 -19.42
N GLU A 14 -1.91 -1.49 -20.13
CA GLU A 14 -1.85 -2.19 -21.44
C GLU A 14 -1.60 -1.22 -22.60
N ALA A 15 -1.43 0.07 -22.33
CA ALA A 15 -0.98 1.04 -23.31
C ALA A 15 0.40 1.59 -22.90
N SER A 16 1.30 1.62 -23.88
CA SER A 16 2.70 2.09 -23.85
C SER A 16 3.72 1.15 -23.19
N HIS A 17 4.60 0.61 -24.05
CA HIS A 17 6.00 0.36 -23.72
C HIS A 17 6.59 1.58 -23.00
N ASP A 18 6.68 1.55 -21.68
CA ASP A 18 7.46 2.52 -20.90
C ASP A 18 8.65 1.78 -20.28
N PRO A 19 9.90 2.07 -20.70
CA PRO A 19 11.09 1.34 -20.28
C PRO A 19 11.60 1.86 -18.94
N THR A 20 10.77 1.89 -17.90
CA THR A 20 11.25 2.22 -16.55
C THR A 20 11.86 0.97 -15.91
N PRO A 21 13.14 0.98 -15.51
CA PRO A 21 13.82 -0.17 -14.88
C PRO A 21 13.41 -0.35 -13.40
N VAL A 22 12.25 0.18 -13.01
CA VAL A 22 11.77 0.21 -11.64
C VAL A 22 10.78 -0.93 -11.45
N SER A 23 11.07 -1.82 -10.50
CA SER A 23 10.15 -2.90 -10.13
C SER A 23 8.85 -2.30 -9.58
N THR A 24 7.73 -2.56 -10.24
CA THR A 24 6.41 -2.15 -9.76
C THR A 24 5.92 -3.15 -8.71
N ALA A 25 5.23 -2.66 -7.68
CA ALA A 25 4.52 -3.47 -6.69
C ALA A 25 3.02 -3.22 -6.84
N ALA A 26 2.22 -4.29 -6.99
CA ALA A 26 0.77 -4.20 -7.14
C ALA A 26 0.07 -4.67 -5.86
N ASN A 27 -0.87 -3.87 -5.34
CA ASN A 27 -1.75 -4.32 -4.26
C ASN A 27 -2.80 -5.26 -4.84
N CYS A 28 -2.78 -6.53 -4.45
CA CYS A 28 -3.60 -7.58 -5.05
C CYS A 28 -4.80 -7.99 -4.19
N ASP A 29 -5.28 -7.15 -3.26
CA ASP A 29 -6.45 -7.38 -2.39
C ASP A 29 -6.77 -8.88 -2.14
N ASN A 30 -7.76 -9.46 -2.84
CA ASN A 30 -8.17 -10.86 -2.68
C ASN A 30 -7.78 -11.81 -3.85
N GLY A 31 -6.78 -11.42 -4.66
CA GLY A 31 -6.26 -12.20 -5.78
C GLY A 31 -7.10 -12.07 -7.05
N PHE A 32 -6.57 -11.37 -8.06
CA PHE A 32 -7.10 -11.40 -9.43
C PHE A 32 -5.96 -11.35 -10.46
N GLY A 33 -6.19 -12.03 -11.58
CA GLY A 33 -5.20 -12.72 -12.39
C GLY A 33 -4.32 -11.91 -13.35
N ASN A 34 -3.42 -12.68 -13.95
CA ASN A 34 -2.67 -12.53 -15.21
C ASN A 34 -1.19 -12.13 -15.14
N THR A 35 -0.31 -13.06 -15.53
CA THR A 35 1.15 -13.07 -15.44
C THR A 35 1.84 -12.12 -16.42
N ILE A 36 2.72 -11.24 -15.94
CA ILE A 36 3.95 -10.68 -16.56
C ILE A 36 4.61 -9.75 -15.50
N ASN A 37 5.96 -9.76 -15.47
CA ASN A 37 6.91 -9.23 -14.47
C ASN A 37 6.42 -8.08 -13.57
N VAL A 38 5.93 -8.44 -12.37
CA VAL A 38 5.65 -7.53 -11.25
C VAL A 38 5.72 -8.36 -9.96
N MET A 39 6.34 -7.83 -8.91
CA MET A 39 6.36 -8.39 -7.55
C MET A 39 4.90 -8.61 -7.08
N ARG A 40 4.43 -9.86 -6.95
CA ARG A 40 2.98 -10.16 -6.92
C ARG A 40 2.50 -11.00 -5.74
N ILE A 41 1.30 -10.64 -5.28
CA ILE A 41 0.47 -11.23 -4.22
C ILE A 41 0.79 -10.69 -2.83
N VAL A 42 0.04 -9.63 -2.47
CA VAL A 42 -0.31 -9.33 -1.09
C VAL A 42 -1.62 -10.06 -0.78
N THR A 43 -1.56 -11.25 -0.17
CA THR A 43 -2.77 -11.93 0.28
C THR A 43 -3.20 -11.35 1.63
N GLN A 44 -4.42 -10.81 1.70
CA GLN A 44 -5.05 -10.45 2.98
C GLN A 44 -5.47 -11.73 3.69
N CYS A 45 -4.60 -12.22 4.57
CA CYS A 45 -4.68 -13.57 5.11
C CYS A 45 -5.75 -13.76 6.20
N ASP A 46 -6.48 -12.70 6.58
CA ASP A 46 -7.56 -12.79 7.58
C ASP A 46 -8.80 -13.54 7.07
N ARG A 47 -8.97 -13.72 5.75
CA ARG A 47 -10.09 -14.51 5.16
C ARG A 47 -9.66 -15.76 4.39
N ALA A 48 -8.55 -15.73 3.65
CA ALA A 48 -8.05 -16.90 2.90
C ALA A 48 -7.13 -17.80 3.75
N GLY A 49 -6.59 -17.28 4.86
CA GLY A 49 -5.70 -18.02 5.75
C GLY A 49 -4.39 -18.49 5.11
N LEU A 50 -3.72 -19.41 5.80
CA LEU A 50 -2.47 -20.06 5.38
C LEU A 50 -2.60 -20.75 4.01
N ALA A 51 -3.78 -21.28 3.69
CA ALA A 51 -4.04 -21.97 2.43
C ALA A 51 -3.84 -21.06 1.20
N GLY A 52 -4.17 -19.76 1.33
CA GLY A 52 -3.95 -18.81 0.25
C GLY A 52 -2.45 -18.53 -0.02
N ILE A 53 -1.62 -18.53 1.03
CA ILE A 53 -0.17 -18.38 0.89
C ILE A 53 0.41 -19.63 0.26
N GLN A 54 0.05 -20.82 0.76
CA GLN A 54 0.53 -22.09 0.23
C GLN A 54 0.17 -22.23 -1.25
N ALA A 55 -1.07 -21.93 -1.64
CA ALA A 55 -1.49 -21.96 -3.03
C ALA A 55 -0.70 -20.97 -3.90
N ALA A 56 -0.38 -19.77 -3.40
CA ALA A 56 0.43 -18.79 -4.13
C ALA A 56 1.88 -19.27 -4.31
N VAL A 57 2.47 -19.86 -3.26
CA VAL A 57 3.82 -20.42 -3.28
C VAL A 57 3.89 -21.63 -4.22
N GLU A 58 2.88 -22.51 -4.19
CA GLU A 58 2.77 -23.68 -5.08
C GLU A 58 2.56 -23.28 -6.54
N ALA A 59 1.80 -22.21 -6.80
CA ALA A 59 1.57 -21.69 -8.15
C ALA A 59 2.76 -20.90 -8.71
N ARG A 60 3.81 -20.66 -7.91
CA ARG A 60 4.99 -19.88 -8.33
C ARG A 60 5.75 -20.63 -9.42
N THR A 61 5.82 -20.02 -10.60
CA THR A 61 6.57 -20.54 -11.76
C THR A 61 7.83 -19.72 -12.08
N ASP A 62 7.84 -18.45 -11.68
CA ASP A 62 8.95 -17.53 -11.87
C ASP A 62 9.74 -17.40 -10.54
N PRO A 63 11.06 -17.64 -10.52
CA PRO A 63 11.88 -17.48 -9.32
C PRO A 63 11.99 -16.02 -8.84
N ASP A 64 11.77 -15.04 -9.71
CA ASP A 64 11.79 -13.61 -9.34
C ASP A 64 10.45 -13.16 -8.71
N PHE A 65 9.48 -14.07 -8.62
CA PHE A 65 8.19 -13.82 -8.01
C PHE A 65 8.24 -13.90 -6.48
N VAL A 66 7.89 -12.78 -5.84
CA VAL A 66 7.91 -12.60 -4.38
C VAL A 66 6.50 -12.63 -3.81
N VAL A 67 6.25 -13.51 -2.85
CA VAL A 67 4.99 -13.60 -2.09
C VAL A 67 5.10 -12.79 -0.80
N ILE A 68 4.23 -11.78 -0.66
CA ILE A 68 4.18 -10.93 0.54
C ILE A 68 2.90 -11.23 1.34
N ALA A 69 3.03 -11.84 2.50
CA ALA A 69 1.87 -12.11 3.35
C ALA A 69 1.51 -10.87 4.19
N ARG A 70 0.24 -10.43 4.15
CA ARG A 70 -0.22 -9.31 4.97
C ARG A 70 -0.97 -9.79 6.21
N THR A 71 -0.51 -9.35 7.38
CA THR A 71 -1.23 -9.50 8.65
C THR A 71 -1.92 -8.19 9.04
N GLU A 72 -3.20 -8.29 9.38
CA GLU A 72 -4.00 -7.18 9.91
C GLU A 72 -4.34 -7.37 11.40
N ALA A 73 -3.54 -8.17 12.11
CA ALA A 73 -3.73 -8.42 13.54
C ALA A 73 -3.87 -7.12 14.36
N PHE A 74 -2.97 -6.15 14.19
CA PHE A 74 -3.06 -4.87 14.90
C PHE A 74 -4.26 -4.01 14.45
N ILE A 75 -4.62 -4.04 13.16
CA ILE A 75 -5.83 -3.36 12.65
C ILE A 75 -7.08 -3.90 13.36
N ALA A 76 -7.14 -5.22 13.52
CA ALA A 76 -8.21 -5.93 14.22
C ALA A 76 -8.14 -5.81 15.76
N GLY A 77 -7.19 -5.06 16.32
CA GLY A 77 -7.03 -4.89 17.77
C GLY A 77 -6.51 -6.14 18.49
N ARG A 78 -5.83 -7.03 17.77
CA ARG A 78 -5.20 -8.24 18.32
C ARG A 78 -3.89 -7.90 19.00
N THR A 79 -3.43 -8.83 19.83
CA THR A 79 -2.19 -8.69 20.59
C THR A 79 -0.95 -8.85 19.70
N LYS A 80 0.19 -8.28 20.12
CA LYS A 80 1.50 -8.51 19.48
C LYS A 80 1.84 -9.99 19.34
N ARG A 81 1.51 -10.80 20.35
CA ARG A 81 1.73 -12.25 20.33
C ARG A 81 0.96 -12.90 19.17
N GLU A 82 -0.32 -12.61 19.02
CA GLU A 82 -1.13 -13.12 17.91
C GLU A 82 -0.61 -12.63 16.55
N ALA A 83 -0.15 -11.38 16.47
CA ALA A 83 0.46 -10.85 15.25
C ALA A 83 1.72 -11.64 14.86
N LEU A 84 2.61 -11.91 15.82
CA LEU A 84 3.84 -12.68 15.62
C LEU A 84 3.54 -14.14 15.25
N GLU A 85 2.59 -14.79 15.92
CA GLU A 85 2.16 -16.16 15.60
C GLU A 85 1.67 -16.27 14.17
N ARG A 86 0.84 -15.34 13.71
CA ARG A 86 0.37 -15.28 12.33
C ARG A 86 1.51 -15.06 11.34
N ALA A 87 2.36 -14.07 11.61
CA ALA A 87 3.49 -13.75 10.74
C ALA A 87 4.46 -14.94 10.61
N ARG A 88 4.74 -15.65 11.71
CA ARG A 88 5.55 -16.87 11.69
C ARG A 88 4.89 -17.97 10.87
N ALA A 89 3.60 -18.21 11.07
CA ALA A 89 2.88 -19.20 10.27
C ALA A 89 2.90 -18.86 8.76
N TYR A 90 2.88 -17.57 8.40
CA TYR A 90 3.01 -17.13 7.01
C TYR A 90 4.41 -17.35 6.45
N ALA A 91 5.45 -17.06 7.24
CA ALA A 91 6.83 -17.38 6.89
C ALA A 91 7.04 -18.89 6.71
N ASP A 92 6.51 -19.70 7.62
CA ASP A 92 6.56 -21.18 7.58
C ASP A 92 5.81 -21.74 6.36
N ALA A 93 4.76 -21.04 5.90
CA ALA A 93 4.03 -21.36 4.68
C ALA A 93 4.78 -20.98 3.38
N GLY A 94 5.95 -20.36 3.49
CA GLY A 94 6.81 -20.02 2.36
C GLY A 94 6.68 -18.59 1.84
N ALA A 95 6.08 -17.67 2.61
CA ALA A 95 6.08 -16.26 2.25
C ALA A 95 7.50 -15.69 2.29
N ASP A 96 7.90 -14.97 1.24
CA ASP A 96 9.22 -14.32 1.15
C ASP A 96 9.28 -13.05 2.01
N ALA A 97 8.13 -12.42 2.27
CA ALA A 97 8.04 -11.28 3.15
C ALA A 97 6.71 -11.22 3.91
N VAL A 98 6.70 -10.55 5.08
CA VAL A 98 5.49 -10.26 5.84
C VAL A 98 5.29 -8.76 5.98
N LEU A 99 4.14 -8.28 5.51
CA LEU A 99 3.65 -6.93 5.73
C LEU A 99 2.82 -6.89 7.00
N VAL A 100 3.30 -6.13 7.97
CA VAL A 100 2.63 -5.94 9.26
C VAL A 100 2.01 -4.55 9.27
N HIS A 101 0.68 -4.51 9.33
CA HIS A 101 -0.05 -3.25 9.25
C HIS A 101 -0.64 -2.85 10.61
N SER A 102 -0.54 -1.56 10.91
CA SER A 102 -1.05 -0.93 12.11
C SER A 102 -1.93 0.26 11.73
N LYS A 103 -2.95 0.52 12.56
CA LYS A 103 -3.80 1.72 12.49
C LYS A 103 -3.43 2.76 13.55
N SER A 104 -2.40 2.47 14.34
CA SER A 104 -1.87 3.39 15.34
C SER A 104 -1.17 4.55 14.63
N ASP A 105 -1.25 5.72 15.25
CA ASP A 105 -0.49 6.91 14.84
C ASP A 105 0.96 6.85 15.39
N SER A 106 1.27 5.85 16.23
CA SER A 106 2.61 5.60 16.76
C SER A 106 3.24 4.35 16.15
N PHE A 107 4.53 4.43 15.85
CA PHE A 107 5.34 3.31 15.35
C PHE A 107 5.72 2.29 16.45
N GLU A 108 5.42 2.55 17.73
CA GLU A 108 5.91 1.72 18.84
C GLU A 108 5.55 0.23 18.70
N GLU A 109 4.30 -0.10 18.40
CA GLU A 109 3.88 -1.51 18.31
C GLU A 109 4.54 -2.25 17.14
N LEU A 110 4.84 -1.55 16.05
CA LEU A 110 5.57 -2.11 14.91
C LEU A 110 7.06 -2.24 15.23
N ARG A 111 7.63 -1.30 16.00
CA ARG A 111 9.00 -1.39 16.51
C ARG A 111 9.15 -2.60 17.43
N GLU A 112 8.23 -2.78 18.38
CA GLU A 112 8.21 -3.93 19.27
C GLU A 112 8.03 -5.24 18.51
N PHE A 113 7.16 -5.25 17.49
CA PHE A 113 7.00 -6.40 16.61
C PHE A 113 8.31 -6.74 15.91
N ALA A 114 8.97 -5.75 15.31
CA ALA A 114 10.22 -5.96 14.58
C ALA A 114 11.38 -6.39 15.49
N ALA A 115 11.41 -5.91 16.74
CA ALA A 115 12.37 -6.35 17.74
C ALA A 115 12.17 -7.82 18.16
N ALA A 116 10.94 -8.33 18.11
CA ALA A 116 10.60 -9.72 18.43
C ALA A 116 10.63 -10.66 17.21
N TRP A 117 10.84 -10.12 16.00
CA TRP A 117 10.95 -10.89 14.78
C TRP A 117 12.33 -11.54 14.67
N ASP A 118 12.34 -12.80 14.24
CA ASP A 118 13.59 -13.52 14.02
C ASP A 118 14.28 -12.98 12.77
N ARG A 119 15.37 -12.24 12.97
CA ARG A 119 16.15 -11.64 11.89
C ARG A 119 16.97 -12.66 11.09
N SER A 120 17.07 -13.91 11.55
CA SER A 120 17.68 -15.01 10.79
C SER A 120 16.70 -15.70 9.85
N SER A 121 15.40 -15.38 9.94
CA SER A 121 14.39 -15.84 8.99
C SER A 121 14.70 -15.34 7.58
N SER A 122 14.50 -16.19 6.58
CA SER A 122 14.51 -15.78 5.17
C SER A 122 13.34 -14.86 4.82
N CYS A 123 12.30 -14.80 5.67
CA CYS A 123 11.13 -13.98 5.48
C CYS A 123 11.36 -12.56 6.04
N VAL A 124 11.38 -11.57 5.16
CA VAL A 124 11.69 -10.18 5.53
C VAL A 124 10.46 -9.37 5.94
N LEU A 125 10.65 -8.33 6.74
CA LEU A 125 9.55 -7.45 7.16
C LEU A 125 9.31 -6.29 6.18
N VAL A 126 8.04 -6.01 5.93
CA VAL A 126 7.56 -4.92 5.08
C VAL A 126 6.73 -3.92 5.90
N ALA A 127 7.04 -2.63 5.77
CA ALA A 127 6.32 -1.53 6.42
C ALA A 127 5.51 -0.69 5.42
N VAL A 128 4.40 -0.13 5.89
CA VAL A 128 3.55 0.83 5.15
C VAL A 128 3.28 2.03 6.07
N PRO A 129 4.10 3.10 6.01
CA PRO A 129 3.99 4.26 6.90
C PRO A 129 2.91 5.24 6.41
N THR A 130 1.64 4.84 6.49
CA THR A 130 0.50 5.68 6.08
C THR A 130 -0.20 6.40 7.23
N THR A 131 -0.10 5.91 8.46
CA THR A 131 -0.80 6.46 9.65
C THR A 131 0.15 7.09 10.67
N TYR A 132 1.32 6.50 10.90
CA TYR A 132 2.33 7.03 11.81
C TYR A 132 3.27 8.01 11.08
N GLU A 133 2.80 9.24 10.92
CA GLU A 133 3.53 10.32 10.28
C GLU A 133 4.77 10.73 11.09
N GLY A 134 5.87 11.05 10.41
CA GLY A 134 7.10 11.55 11.04
C GLY A 134 8.24 10.53 11.19
N ILE A 135 8.00 9.24 10.92
CA ILE A 135 9.10 8.27 10.83
C ILE A 135 9.76 8.30 9.45
N SER A 136 11.09 8.34 9.43
CA SER A 136 11.87 8.21 8.21
C SER A 136 11.98 6.76 7.75
N ALA A 137 12.26 6.56 6.46
CA ALA A 137 12.59 5.22 5.97
C ALA A 137 13.82 4.62 6.66
N GLY A 138 14.81 5.46 7.01
CA GLY A 138 16.01 5.03 7.76
C GLY A 138 15.65 4.39 9.10
N GLU A 139 14.80 5.04 9.90
CA GLU A 139 14.35 4.51 11.19
C GLU A 139 13.57 3.19 11.06
N LEU A 140 12.82 3.01 9.97
CA LEU A 140 12.16 1.73 9.67
C LEU A 140 13.19 0.63 9.38
N PHE A 141 14.21 0.93 8.57
CA PHE A 141 15.28 -0.02 8.27
C PHE A 141 16.09 -0.40 9.51
N ASP A 142 16.44 0.58 10.35
CA ASP A 142 17.18 0.38 11.60
C ASP A 142 16.39 -0.51 12.59
N SER A 143 15.06 -0.41 12.56
CA SER A 143 14.17 -1.22 13.38
C SER A 143 14.08 -2.69 12.91
N GLY A 144 14.52 -2.99 11.69
CA GLY A 144 14.58 -4.35 11.13
C GLY A 144 13.67 -4.60 9.92
N PHE A 145 12.91 -3.60 9.47
CA PHE A 145 12.19 -3.69 8.20
C PHE A 145 13.18 -3.68 7.04
N LYS A 146 12.85 -4.36 5.94
CA LYS A 146 13.70 -4.43 4.73
C LYS A 146 13.03 -3.85 3.49
N VAL A 147 11.72 -3.67 3.54
CA VAL A 147 10.94 -3.05 2.46
C VAL A 147 10.00 -2.02 3.07
N VAL A 148 9.88 -0.86 2.43
CA VAL A 148 8.98 0.23 2.80
C VAL A 148 8.12 0.59 1.60
N ILE A 149 6.80 0.55 1.77
CA ILE A 149 5.83 0.83 0.71
C ILE A 149 5.14 2.17 0.96
N PHE A 150 5.35 3.11 0.05
CA PHE A 150 4.63 4.38 0.00
C PHE A 150 3.39 4.25 -0.91
N ALA A 151 2.28 3.78 -0.33
CA ALA A 151 1.09 3.34 -1.07
C ALA A 151 0.27 4.43 -1.79
N ASN A 152 0.13 5.64 -1.22
CA ASN A 152 -0.83 6.64 -1.71
C ASN A 152 -0.28 8.09 -1.76
N GLN A 153 1.00 8.27 -1.52
CA GLN A 153 1.66 9.57 -1.38
C GLN A 153 1.67 10.33 -2.70
N ALA A 154 1.98 9.66 -3.82
CA ALA A 154 1.93 10.27 -5.15
C ALA A 154 0.52 10.72 -5.54
N LEU A 155 -0.50 9.88 -5.26
CA LEU A 155 -1.90 10.24 -5.49
C LEU A 155 -2.32 11.43 -4.63
N ARG A 156 -1.95 11.46 -3.34
CA ARG A 156 -2.21 12.59 -2.44
C ARG A 156 -1.59 13.88 -2.97
N ALA A 157 -0.34 13.82 -3.45
CA ALA A 157 0.34 14.98 -4.03
C ALA A 157 -0.36 15.48 -5.30
N ALA A 158 -0.74 14.58 -6.21
CA ALA A 158 -1.48 14.93 -7.43
C ALA A 158 -2.84 15.56 -7.11
N VAL A 159 -3.60 14.98 -6.18
CA VAL A 159 -4.89 15.54 -5.75
C VAL A 159 -4.73 16.94 -5.19
N ARG A 160 -3.69 17.19 -4.38
CA ARG A 160 -3.44 18.52 -3.84
C ARG A 160 -3.10 19.54 -4.93
N ALA A 161 -2.22 19.18 -5.86
CA ALA A 161 -1.84 20.05 -6.97
C ALA A 161 -3.05 20.39 -7.85
N MET A 162 -3.92 19.42 -8.14
CA MET A 162 -5.17 19.63 -8.88
C MET A 162 -6.09 20.58 -8.12
N GLN A 163 -6.27 20.42 -6.81
CA GLN A 163 -7.08 21.32 -5.99
C GLN A 163 -6.57 22.76 -6.00
N ASP A 164 -5.26 22.94 -5.85
CA ASP A 164 -4.62 24.27 -5.85
C ASP A 164 -4.81 24.97 -7.21
N ALA A 165 -4.66 24.23 -8.32
CA ALA A 165 -4.94 24.75 -9.66
C ALA A 165 -6.40 25.20 -9.83
N MET A 166 -7.35 24.39 -9.34
CA MET A 166 -8.78 24.73 -9.40
C MET A 166 -9.15 25.96 -8.58
N VAL A 167 -8.45 26.22 -7.47
CA VAL A 167 -8.62 27.45 -6.67
C VAL A 167 -8.20 28.69 -7.48
N VAL A 168 -7.09 28.62 -8.21
CA VAL A 168 -6.62 29.71 -9.09
C VAL A 168 -7.63 29.98 -10.20
N LEU A 169 -8.05 28.94 -10.93
CA LEU A 169 -9.03 29.08 -12.01
C LEU A 169 -10.35 29.69 -11.52
N ARG A 170 -10.84 29.27 -10.34
CA ARG A 170 -12.06 29.82 -9.74
C ARG A 170 -11.92 31.31 -9.41
N ARG A 171 -10.75 31.78 -8.99
CA ARG A 171 -10.48 33.20 -8.71
C ARG A 171 -10.48 34.01 -10.01
N GLU A 172 -9.83 33.52 -11.05
CA GLU A 172 -9.80 34.16 -12.38
C GLU A 172 -11.21 34.28 -12.96
N MET A 173 -12.01 33.22 -12.94
CA MET A 173 -13.41 33.26 -13.40
C MET A 173 -14.25 34.31 -12.65
N ARG A 174 -14.04 34.48 -11.34
CA ARG A 174 -14.72 35.52 -10.53
C ARG A 174 -14.24 36.93 -10.87
N ARG A 175 -12.98 37.09 -11.27
CA ARG A 175 -12.42 38.38 -11.71
C ARG A 175 -13.02 38.78 -13.05
N CYS A 176 -13.07 37.86 -14.02
CA CYS A 176 -13.71 38.07 -15.32
C CYS A 176 -15.21 38.41 -15.17
N ARG A 177 -15.97 37.67 -14.35
CA ARG A 177 -17.40 38.01 -14.10
C ARG A 177 -17.59 39.40 -13.50
N ARG A 178 -16.75 39.81 -12.56
CA ARG A 178 -16.80 41.17 -11.98
C ARG A 178 -16.46 42.23 -13.01
N PHE A 179 -15.45 41.98 -13.84
CA PHE A 179 -15.05 42.89 -14.91
C PHE A 179 -16.15 43.05 -15.97
N MET A 180 -16.78 41.95 -16.41
CA MET A 180 -17.93 42.02 -17.33
C MET A 180 -19.13 42.74 -16.70
N GLY A 181 -19.39 42.54 -15.40
CA GLY A 181 -20.40 43.30 -14.66
C GLY A 181 -20.10 44.81 -14.57
N LEU A 182 -18.84 45.20 -14.44
CA LEU A 182 -18.37 46.60 -14.44
C LEU A 182 -18.49 47.26 -15.81
N LEU A 183 -18.31 46.49 -16.89
CA LEU A 183 -18.46 46.96 -18.27
C LEU A 183 -19.92 47.02 -18.75
N GLY A 184 -20.89 46.66 -17.90
CA GLY A 184 -22.31 46.63 -18.28
C GLY A 184 -22.67 45.53 -19.29
N LEU A 185 -21.71 44.65 -19.61
CA LEU A 185 -21.89 43.52 -20.51
C LEU A 185 -22.52 42.37 -19.71
N LYS A 186 -23.84 42.45 -19.49
CA LYS A 186 -24.61 41.29 -19.06
C LYS A 186 -24.90 40.42 -20.28
N SER A 187 -24.54 39.14 -20.21
CA SER A 187 -25.16 38.08 -20.99
C SER A 187 -26.64 37.96 -20.66
#